data_AF-A0A7W2DQN1-F1
#
_entry.id   AF-A0A7W2DQN1-F1
#
_cell.length_a   1.000
_cell.length_b   1.000
_cell.length_c   1.000
_cell.angle_alpha   90.00
_cell.angle_beta   90.00
_cell.angle_gamma   90.00
#
_symmetry.space_group_name_H-M   'P 1'
#
loop_
_entity.id
_entity.type
_entity.pdbx_description
1 polymer ?
#
loop_
_entity_poly.entity_id
_entity_poly.type
_entity_poly.pdbx_seq_one_letter_code
_entity_poly.pdbx_strand_id
1 'polypeptide(L)'
;MTDRRGVVAKRAENLSPDVPYVRGWARACRGAGALATQLTALGLEPDFPGLSADVNVAGDGLVRLSAVRPEAALLLAELIVSGLEAEMANRGETLAQEAEEGRHNSSAA
;
A
#
# COMPACT_ATOMS: atom_id res chain seq x y z
N MET A 1 -7.70 -3.85 -27.42
CA MET A 1 -7.89 -2.97 -28.60
C MET A 1 -6.53 -2.77 -29.23
N THR A 2 -6.26 -3.41 -30.36
CA THR A 2 -4.97 -3.36 -31.09
C THR A 2 -4.95 -2.19 -32.07
N ASP A 3 -3.82 -1.51 -32.18
CA ASP A 3 -3.57 -0.51 -33.23
C ASP A 3 -3.64 -1.17 -34.63
N ARG A 4 -3.92 -0.37 -35.66
CA ARG A 4 -4.01 -0.77 -37.08
C ARG A 4 -2.74 -1.45 -37.60
N ARG A 5 -1.62 -1.35 -36.88
CA ARG A 5 -0.32 -1.98 -37.18
C ARG A 5 -0.12 -3.37 -36.57
N GLY A 6 -1.13 -3.93 -35.89
CA GLY A 6 -1.03 -5.27 -35.28
C GLY A 6 -0.12 -5.32 -34.04
N VAL A 7 0.30 -4.17 -33.53
CA VAL A 7 1.12 -4.09 -32.32
C VAL A 7 0.22 -4.32 -31.10
N VAL A 8 0.43 -5.44 -30.43
CA VAL A 8 -0.08 -5.66 -29.07
C VAL A 8 0.82 -4.85 -28.14
N ALA A 9 0.32 -3.72 -27.62
CA ALA A 9 1.02 -3.00 -26.57
C ALA A 9 1.22 -3.97 -25.40
N LYS A 10 2.48 -4.15 -24.97
CA LYS A 10 2.78 -4.92 -23.76
C LYS A 10 1.94 -4.33 -22.62
N ARG A 11 1.36 -5.21 -21.78
CA ARG A 11 0.68 -4.76 -20.56
C ARG A 11 1.59 -3.79 -19.81
N ALA A 12 1.01 -2.78 -19.16
CA ALA A 12 1.82 -1.75 -18.48
C ALA A 12 2.82 -2.37 -17.49
N GLU A 13 2.49 -3.52 -16.88
CA GLU A 13 3.39 -4.27 -15.99
C GLU A 13 4.64 -4.86 -16.70
N ASN A 14 4.62 -4.96 -18.03
CA ASN A 14 5.65 -5.56 -18.88
C ASN A 14 6.47 -4.53 -19.68
N LEU A 15 6.26 -3.23 -19.44
CA LEU A 15 7.13 -2.16 -19.95
C LEU A 15 8.37 -2.01 -19.03
N SER A 16 9.46 -1.42 -19.52
CA SER A 16 10.71 -1.36 -18.74
C SER A 16 10.51 -0.57 -17.43
N PRO A 17 11.07 -1.03 -16.29
CA PRO A 17 10.94 -0.36 -14.99
C PRO A 17 11.55 1.06 -14.93
N ASP A 18 12.33 1.42 -15.94
CA ASP A 18 13.00 2.72 -16.06
C ASP A 18 12.06 3.82 -16.54
N VAL A 19 10.85 3.47 -16.99
CA VAL A 19 9.79 4.44 -17.28
C VAL A 19 9.05 4.77 -15.97
N PRO A 20 9.09 6.02 -15.46
CA PRO A 20 8.49 6.38 -14.17
C PRO A 20 7.03 5.95 -14.02
N TYR A 21 6.22 6.13 -15.07
CA TYR A 21 4.83 5.70 -15.15
C TYR A 21 4.63 4.21 -14.83
N VAL A 22 5.51 3.35 -15.35
CA VAL A 22 5.42 1.90 -15.19
C VAL A 22 5.70 1.50 -13.75
N ARG A 23 6.72 2.13 -13.14
CA ARG A 23 7.05 1.92 -11.74
C ARG A 23 5.92 2.37 -10.81
N GLY A 24 5.36 3.56 -11.07
CA GLY A 24 4.21 4.10 -10.33
C GLY A 24 3.00 3.18 -10.41
N TRP A 25 2.61 2.82 -11.62
CA TRP A 25 1.51 1.89 -11.87
C TRP A 25 1.72 0.55 -11.15
N ALA A 26 2.90 -0.08 -11.31
CA ALA A 26 3.18 -1.37 -10.68
C ALA A 26 3.12 -1.29 -9.13
N ARG A 27 3.58 -0.17 -8.54
CA ARG A 27 3.47 0.08 -7.11
C ARG A 27 2.00 0.24 -6.68
N ALA A 28 1.23 1.02 -7.43
CA ALA A 28 -0.20 1.22 -7.18
C ALA A 28 -0.99 -0.09 -7.28
N CYS A 29 -0.75 -0.92 -8.31
CA CYS A 29 -1.41 -2.22 -8.46
C CYS A 29 -1.15 -3.14 -7.27
N ARG A 30 0.11 -3.23 -6.80
CA ARG A 30 0.43 -4.01 -5.60
C ARG A 30 -0.25 -3.46 -4.36
N GLY A 31 -0.25 -2.12 -4.19
CA GLY A 31 -0.90 -1.46 -3.06
C GLY A 31 -2.41 -1.69 -3.04
N ALA A 32 -3.10 -1.51 -4.18
CA ALA A 32 -4.52 -1.74 -4.31
C ALA A 32 -4.89 -3.21 -4.06
N GLY A 33 -4.10 -4.16 -4.58
CA GLY A 33 -4.31 -5.59 -4.33
C GLY A 33 -4.11 -5.99 -2.87
N ALA A 34 -3.08 -5.45 -2.21
CA ALA A 34 -2.85 -5.67 -0.78
C ALA A 34 -3.99 -5.11 0.06
N LEU A 35 -4.44 -3.87 -0.23
CA LEU A 35 -5.57 -3.26 0.47
C LEU A 35 -6.86 -4.06 0.27
N ALA A 36 -7.17 -4.47 -0.97
CA ALA A 36 -8.33 -5.31 -1.28
C ALA A 36 -8.32 -6.62 -0.48
N THR A 37 -7.15 -7.25 -0.33
CA THR A 37 -6.99 -8.48 0.45
C THR A 37 -7.33 -8.25 1.92
N GLN A 38 -6.85 -7.15 2.52
CA GLN A 38 -7.14 -6.82 3.91
C GLN A 38 -8.61 -6.45 4.13
N LEU A 39 -9.20 -5.66 3.23
CA LEU A 39 -10.63 -5.33 3.29
C LEU A 39 -11.50 -6.59 3.18
N THR A 40 -11.11 -7.53 2.31
CA THR A 40 -11.80 -8.83 2.19
C THR A 40 -11.70 -9.63 3.49
N ALA A 41 -10.52 -9.70 4.11
CA ALA A 41 -10.31 -10.40 5.37
C ALA A 41 -11.15 -9.81 6.53
N LEU A 42 -11.45 -8.51 6.46
CA LEU A 42 -12.29 -7.79 7.43
C LEU A 42 -13.79 -7.80 7.06
N GLY A 43 -14.17 -8.39 5.92
CA GLY A 43 -15.55 -8.37 5.42
C GLY A 43 -16.04 -7.01 4.91
N LEU A 44 -15.12 -6.08 4.61
CA LEU A 44 -15.40 -4.71 4.18
C LEU A 44 -15.41 -4.52 2.66
N GLU A 45 -15.07 -5.55 1.87
CA GLU A 45 -15.03 -5.49 0.40
C GLU A 45 -16.28 -4.87 -0.26
N PRO A 46 -17.53 -5.14 0.21
CA PRO A 46 -18.73 -4.54 -0.37
C PRO A 46 -18.80 -3.01 -0.28
N ASP A 47 -18.09 -2.39 0.67
CA ASP A 47 -18.07 -0.94 0.84
C ASP A 47 -17.07 -0.24 -0.10
N PHE A 48 -16.19 -1.00 -0.78
CA PHE A 48 -15.15 -0.47 -1.67
C PHE A 48 -15.18 -1.09 -3.08
N PRO A 49 -16.32 -1.11 -3.78
CA PRO A 49 -16.47 -1.82 -5.07
C PRO A 49 -15.65 -1.20 -6.20
N GLY A 50 -15.24 0.06 -6.07
CA GLY A 50 -14.46 0.78 -7.06
C GLY A 50 -12.97 0.90 -6.74
N LEU A 51 -12.45 0.11 -5.78
CA LEU A 51 -11.04 0.14 -5.42
C LEU A 51 -10.16 -0.22 -6.63
N SER A 52 -9.28 0.69 -7.03
CA SER A 52 -8.41 0.50 -8.19
C SER A 52 -7.03 1.14 -8.00
N ALA A 53 -6.10 0.74 -8.86
CA ALA A 53 -4.84 1.45 -9.02
C ALA A 53 -4.97 2.53 -10.11
N ASP A 54 -4.20 3.59 -9.96
CA ASP A 54 -4.04 4.67 -10.94
C ASP A 54 -2.62 5.22 -10.87
N VAL A 55 -2.26 6.10 -11.80
CA VAL A 55 -0.97 6.77 -11.81
C VAL A 55 -1.13 8.20 -12.33
N ASN A 56 -0.49 9.15 -11.66
CA ASN A 56 -0.57 10.55 -12.05
C ASN A 56 0.38 10.88 -13.23
N VAL A 57 0.31 12.12 -13.72
CA VAL A 57 1.16 12.62 -14.82
C VAL A 57 2.66 12.64 -14.48
N ALA A 58 3.02 12.68 -13.20
CA ALA A 58 4.40 12.60 -12.73
C ALA A 58 4.92 11.14 -12.65
N GLY A 59 4.03 10.15 -12.80
CA GLY A 59 4.37 8.74 -12.65
C GLY A 59 4.27 8.22 -11.22
N ASP A 60 3.62 8.95 -10.30
CA ASP A 60 3.35 8.44 -8.95
C ASP A 60 2.13 7.52 -8.97
N GLY A 61 2.29 6.35 -8.36
CA GLY A 61 1.21 5.39 -8.18
C GLY A 61 0.22 5.84 -7.11
N LEU A 62 -1.07 5.72 -7.42
CA LEU A 62 -2.18 6.08 -6.54
C LEU A 62 -3.11 4.87 -6.34
N VAL A 63 -3.57 4.67 -5.11
CA VAL A 63 -4.68 3.76 -4.82
C VAL A 63 -5.95 4.61 -4.75
N ARG A 64 -6.92 4.31 -5.61
CA ARG A 64 -8.18 5.05 -5.70
C ARG A 64 -9.30 4.23 -5.11
N LEU A 65 -9.96 4.78 -4.09
CA LEU A 65 -11.13 4.16 -3.45
C LEU A 65 -12.41 4.27 -4.31
N SER A 66 -12.44 5.23 -5.24
CA SER A 66 -13.63 5.64 -6.00
C SER A 66 -14.78 6.11 -5.10
N ALA A 67 -16.02 6.09 -5.59
CA ALA A 67 -17.18 6.46 -4.78
C ALA A 67 -17.36 5.44 -3.65
N VAL A 68 -17.24 5.91 -2.41
CA VAL A 68 -17.41 5.14 -1.19
C VAL A 68 -18.38 5.88 -0.27
N ARG A 69 -19.05 5.12 0.61
CA ARG A 69 -19.91 5.71 1.64
C ARG A 69 -19.05 6.48 2.66
N PRO A 70 -19.50 7.62 3.18
CA PRO A 70 -18.76 8.38 4.19
C PRO A 70 -18.37 7.54 5.41
N GLU A 71 -19.28 6.67 5.86
CA GLU A 71 -19.04 5.80 7.02
C GLU A 71 -17.91 4.79 6.74
N ALA A 72 -17.83 4.25 5.53
CA ALA A 72 -16.77 3.33 5.15
C ALA A 72 -15.40 4.04 5.06
N ALA A 73 -15.38 5.27 4.53
CA ALA A 73 -14.17 6.07 4.49
C ALA A 73 -13.65 6.40 5.91
N LEU A 74 -14.56 6.71 6.83
CA LEU A 74 -14.22 6.95 8.24
C LEU A 74 -13.64 5.70 8.89
N LEU A 75 -14.31 4.56 8.73
CA LEU A 75 -13.84 3.28 9.26
C LEU A 75 -12.44 2.92 8.73
N LEU A 76 -12.20 3.11 7.43
CA LEU A 76 -10.88 2.88 6.85
C LEU A 76 -9.82 3.81 7.45
N ALA A 77 -10.15 5.09 7.67
CA ALA A 77 -9.24 6.03 8.31
C ALA A 77 -8.91 5.62 9.76
N GLU A 78 -9.92 5.21 10.54
CA GLU A 78 -9.74 4.69 11.90
C GLU A 78 -8.83 3.46 11.93
N LEU A 79 -9.05 2.49 11.03
CA LEU A 79 -8.21 1.30 10.91
C LEU A 79 -6.75 1.64 10.57
N ILE A 80 -6.53 2.62 9.70
CA ILE A 80 -5.17 3.10 9.36
C ILE A 80 -4.51 3.72 10.59
N VAL A 81 -5.23 4.57 11.33
CA VAL A 81 -4.71 5.21 12.55
C VAL A 81 -4.36 4.16 13.59
N SER A 82 -5.27 3.24 13.90
CA SER A 82 -5.02 2.18 14.89
C SER A 82 -3.85 1.27 14.49
N GLY A 83 -3.72 0.95 13.19
CA GLY A 83 -2.58 0.17 12.68
C GLY A 83 -1.24 0.90 12.85
N LEU A 84 -1.22 2.22 12.57
CA LEU A 84 -0.04 3.06 12.75
C LEU A 84 0.35 3.20 14.22
N GLU A 85 -0.62 3.41 15.11
CA GLU A 85 -0.39 3.47 16.56
C GLU A 85 0.22 2.17 17.09
N ALA A 86 -0.31 1.01 16.66
CA ALA A 86 0.23 -0.30 17.02
C ALA A 86 1.67 -0.51 16.49
N GLU A 87 1.95 -0.09 15.26
CA GLU A 87 3.30 -0.15 14.68
C GLU A 87 4.29 0.72 15.45
N MET A 88 3.89 1.93 15.84
CA MET A 88 4.71 2.86 16.61
C MET A 88 5.01 2.33 18.03
N ALA A 89 4.00 1.78 18.71
CA ALA A 89 4.18 1.17 20.03
C ALA A 89 5.19 0.01 19.96
N ASN A 90 5.05 -0.89 18.98
CA ASN A 90 5.94 -2.04 18.81
C ASN A 90 7.39 -1.63 18.49
N ARG A 91 7.59 -0.56 17.70
CA ARG A 91 8.94 0.01 17.45
C ARG A 91 9.55 0.61 18.71
N GLY A 92 8.75 1.28 19.54
CA GLY A 92 9.19 1.82 20.83
C GLY A 92 9.64 0.72 21.79
N GLU A 93 8.91 -0.38 21.84
CA GLU A 93 9.26 -1.56 22.62
C GLU A 93 10.55 -2.22 22.13
N THR A 94 10.73 -2.35 20.81
CA THR A 94 11.95 -2.93 20.21
C THR A 94 13.18 -2.09 20.56
N LEU A 95 13.10 -0.77 20.45
CA LEU A 95 14.21 0.14 20.79
C LEU A 95 14.51 0.17 22.29
N ALA A 96 13.50 0.01 23.14
CA ALA A 96 13.68 -0.10 24.59
C ALA A 96 14.42 -1.39 24.98
N GLN A 97 14.09 -2.52 24.33
CA GLN A 97 14.75 -3.80 24.53
C GLN A 97 16.23 -3.77 24.12
N GLU A 98 16.55 -3.21 22.95
CA GLU A 98 17.94 -3.06 22.49
C GLU A 98 18.79 -2.17 23.42
N ALA A 99 18.19 -1.11 23.99
CA ALA A 99 18.87 -0.23 24.95
C ALA A 99 19.12 -0.90 26.30
N GLU A 100 18.28 -1.85 26.72
CA GLU A 100 18.42 -2.58 27.98
C GLU A 100 19.43 -3.74 27.87
N GLU A 101 19.52 -4.40 26.71
CA GLU A 101 20.56 -5.39 26.39
C GLU A 101 21.95 -4.76 26.24
N GLY A 102 22.07 -3.59 25.62
CA GLY A 102 23.34 -2.85 25.52
C GLY A 102 23.91 -2.44 26.89
N ARG A 103 23.04 -2.14 27.86
CA ARG A 103 23.44 -1.82 29.25
C ARG A 103 23.94 -3.05 30.01
N HIS A 104 23.30 -4.22 29.82
CA HIS A 104 23.75 -5.46 30.44
C HIS A 104 25.09 -5.95 29.88
N ASN A 105 25.30 -5.82 28.57
CA ASN A 105 26.56 -6.25 27.93
C ASN A 105 27.75 -5.33 28.25
N SER A 106 27.51 -4.05 28.55
CA SER A 106 28.57 -3.13 28.99
C SER A 106 28.96 -3.29 30.46
N SER A 107 28.13 -3.94 31.29
CA SER A 107 28.43 -4.20 32.70
C SER A 107 29.25 -5.48 32.94
N ALA A 108 29.48 -6.27 31.88
CA ALA A 108 30.18 -7.56 31.94
C ALA A 108 31.59 -7.52 31.30
N ALA A 109 32.07 -6.35 30.89
CA ALA A 109 33.42 -6.11 30.36
C ALA A 109 34.21 -5.19 31.31
#